data_AF-A0A087TCI5-F1
#
_entry.id   AF-A0A087TCI5-F1
#
_cell.length_a   1.000
_cell.length_b   1.000
_cell.length_c   1.000
_cell.angle_alpha   90.00
_cell.angle_beta   90.00
_cell.angle_gamma   90.00
#
_symmetry.space_group_name_H-M   'P 1'
#
loop_
_entity.id
_entity.type
_entity.pdbx_description
1 polymer ?
#
loop_
_entity_poly.entity_id
_entity_poly.type
_entity_poly.pdbx_seq_one_letter_code
_entity_poly.pdbx_strand_id
1 'polypeptide(L)'
;MPRLKVTDINPHFICVLCDGYLIDATTIVECLHSFCRTCIVRYLENSKYCPVCDVQVHKTKPLLSIRSDKTLQDIVYKLIP
;
A
#
# COMPACT_ATOMS: atom_id res chain seq x y z
N MET A 1 20.84 -22.46 -4.29
CA MET A 1 20.27 -21.12 -4.04
C MET A 1 19.94 -21.02 -2.56
N PRO A 2 20.38 -19.96 -1.85
CA PRO A 2 19.99 -19.77 -0.45
C PRO A 2 18.47 -19.58 -0.36
N ARG A 3 17.84 -20.16 0.68
CA ARG A 3 16.42 -19.91 0.98
C ARG A 3 16.29 -18.50 1.54
N LEU A 4 15.56 -17.64 0.84
CA LEU A 4 15.20 -16.31 1.32
C LEU A 4 14.25 -16.46 2.53
N LYS A 5 14.49 -15.73 3.62
CA LYS A 5 13.58 -15.74 4.76
C LYS A 5 12.45 -14.76 4.49
N VAL A 6 11.23 -15.11 4.88
CA VAL A 6 10.06 -14.23 4.77
C VAL A 6 10.30 -12.89 5.49
N THR A 7 11.02 -12.93 6.62
CA THR A 7 11.43 -11.74 7.38
C THR A 7 12.20 -10.72 6.55
N ASP A 8 12.96 -11.16 5.55
CA ASP A 8 13.82 -10.30 4.74
C ASP A 8 13.00 -9.50 3.71
N ILE A 9 11.78 -9.96 3.39
CA ILE A 9 10.90 -9.34 2.39
C ILE A 9 9.69 -8.64 3.02
N ASN A 10 9.40 -8.88 4.30
CA ASN A 10 8.31 -8.26 5.04
C ASN A 10 8.19 -6.74 4.87
N PRO A 11 9.29 -5.94 4.91
CA PRO A 11 9.19 -4.49 4.76
C PRO A 11 8.56 -4.03 3.43
N HIS A 12 8.56 -4.88 2.40
CA HIS A 12 7.96 -4.58 1.10
C HIS A 12 6.46 -4.89 1.02
N PHE A 13 5.91 -5.61 1.99
CA PHE A 13 4.54 -6.13 1.95
C PHE A 13 3.70 -5.74 3.17
N ILE A 14 4.25 -4.92 4.07
CA ILE A 14 3.55 -4.38 5.25
C ILE A 14 2.92 -3.03 4.92
N CYS A 15 1.67 -2.88 5.32
CA CYS A 15 0.94 -1.62 5.30
C CYS A 15 1.30 -0.78 6.53
N VAL A 16 1.95 0.38 6.32
CA VAL A 16 2.36 1.29 7.40
C VAL A 16 1.20 1.90 8.20
N LEU A 17 -0.04 1.79 7.72
CA LEU A 17 -1.22 2.32 8.42
C LEU A 17 -1.81 1.33 9.44
N CYS A 18 -1.49 0.04 9.34
CA CYS A 18 -2.01 -0.98 10.26
C CYS A 18 -0.97 -1.98 10.76
N ASP A 19 0.30 -1.84 10.34
CA ASP A 19 1.43 -2.73 10.65
C ASP A 19 1.21 -4.21 10.29
N GLY A 20 0.19 -4.49 9.48
CA GLY A 20 -0.11 -5.82 8.93
C GLY A 20 0.27 -5.94 7.47
N TYR A 21 0.19 -7.15 6.90
CA TYR A 21 0.38 -7.35 5.47
C TYR A 21 -0.70 -6.63 4.64
N LEU A 22 -0.34 -6.26 3.40
CA LEU A 22 -1.27 -5.65 2.45
C LEU A 22 -2.45 -6.58 2.15
N ILE A 23 -3.67 -6.07 2.39
CA ILE A 23 -4.94 -6.69 2.00
C ILE A 23 -5.68 -5.74 1.07
N ASP A 24 -6.08 -6.26 -0.09
CA ASP A 24 -6.57 -5.45 -1.22
C ASP A 24 -5.62 -4.27 -1.50
N ALA A 25 -4.36 -4.58 -1.80
CA ALA A 25 -3.30 -3.63 -2.04
C ALA A 25 -3.78 -2.51 -2.96
N THR A 26 -3.62 -1.28 -2.50
CA THR A 26 -4.08 -0.08 -3.16
C THR A 26 -2.94 0.92 -3.18
N THR A 27 -2.55 1.34 -4.38
CA THR A 27 -1.36 2.15 -4.64
C THR A 27 -1.75 3.57 -5.03
N ILE A 28 -1.08 4.55 -4.44
CA ILE A 28 -1.19 5.96 -4.84
C ILE A 28 -0.42 6.14 -6.16
N VAL A 29 -1.08 6.67 -7.19
CA VAL A 29 -0.50 6.80 -8.54
C VAL A 29 0.70 7.76 -8.57
N GLU A 30 0.62 8.86 -7.83
CA GLU A 30 1.63 9.94 -7.88
C GLU A 30 2.99 9.55 -7.28
N CYS A 31 3.03 8.59 -6.34
CA CYS A 31 4.24 8.25 -5.60
C CYS A 31 4.49 6.75 -5.45
N LEU A 32 3.61 5.89 -5.96
CA LEU A 32 3.70 4.43 -5.94
C LEU A 32 3.81 3.79 -4.54
N HIS A 33 3.39 4.49 -3.48
CA HIS A 33 3.26 3.88 -2.16
C HIS A 33 1.95 3.10 -2.05
N SER A 34 2.02 1.90 -1.48
CA SER A 34 0.92 0.95 -1.39
C SER A 34 0.46 0.73 0.05
N PHE A 35 -0.84 0.52 0.21
CA PHE A 35 -1.52 0.36 1.50
C PHE A 35 -2.67 -0.63 1.35
N CYS A 36 -3.26 -1.09 2.45
CA CYS A 36 -4.54 -1.81 2.37
C CYS A 36 -5.65 -0.87 1.88
N ARG A 37 -6.60 -1.39 1.08
CA ARG A 37 -7.72 -0.59 0.54
C ARG A 37 -8.47 0.16 1.63
N THR A 38 -8.86 -0.53 2.69
CA THR A 38 -9.65 0.04 3.80
C THR A 38 -8.85 1.09 4.57
N CYS A 39 -7.55 0.86 4.77
CA CYS A 39 -6.66 1.79 5.46
C CYS A 39 -6.53 3.10 4.70
N ILE A 40 -6.18 3.04 3.41
CA ILE A 40 -5.93 4.27 2.64
C ILE A 40 -7.21 5.04 2.33
N VAL A 41 -8.34 4.36 2.10
CA VAL A 41 -9.63 5.03 1.91
C VAL A 41 -10.02 5.82 3.15
N ARG A 42 -9.93 5.22 4.35
CA ARG A 42 -10.22 5.90 5.62
C ARG A 42 -9.24 7.05 5.90
N TYR A 43 -7.95 6.86 5.63
CA TYR A 43 -6.97 7.91 5.81
C TYR A 43 -7.26 9.14 4.93
N LEU A 44 -7.63 8.90 3.67
CA LEU A 44 -7.91 9.95 2.68
C LEU A 44 -9.27 10.66 2.89
N GLU A 45 -10.08 10.24 3.85
CA GLU A 45 -11.25 11.02 4.30
C GLU A 45 -10.81 12.32 5.01
N ASN A 46 -9.64 12.31 5.65
CA ASN A 46 -9.15 13.41 6.49
C ASN A 46 -7.84 14.05 5.97
N SER A 47 -7.23 13.49 4.93
CA SER A 47 -5.96 13.96 4.36
C SER A 47 -5.95 13.85 2.84
N LYS A 48 -5.11 14.67 2.19
CA LYS A 48 -4.87 14.64 0.74
C LYS A 48 -3.41 14.33 0.39
N TYR A 49 -2.60 13.94 1.38
CA TYR A 49 -1.17 13.72 1.23
C TYR A 49 -0.82 12.26 1.49
N CYS A 50 0.27 11.76 0.93
CA CYS A 50 0.73 10.40 1.16
C CYS A 50 1.17 10.23 2.63
N PRO A 51 0.72 9.18 3.35
CA PRO A 51 1.17 8.90 4.72
C PRO A 51 2.68 8.69 4.89
N VAL A 52 3.41 8.42 3.80
CA VAL A 52 4.84 8.04 3.82
C VAL A 52 5.74 9.20 3.40
N CYS A 53 5.42 9.86 2.28
CA CYS A 53 6.30 10.85 1.66
C CYS A 53 5.69 12.25 1.55
N ASP A 54 4.49 12.46 2.08
CA ASP A 54 3.78 13.75 2.10
C ASP A 54 3.54 14.39 0.71
N VAL A 55 3.67 13.60 -0.37
CA VAL A 55 3.27 14.04 -1.71
C VAL A 55 1.75 14.20 -1.76
N GLN A 56 1.27 15.29 -2.35
CA GLN A 56 -0.17 15.51 -2.55
C GLN A 56 -0.74 14.46 -3.52
N VAL A 57 -1.66 13.63 -3.02
CA VAL A 57 -2.31 12.55 -3.77
C VAL A 57 -3.21 13.11 -4.88
N HIS A 58 -3.98 14.14 -4.56
CA HIS A 58 -4.83 14.86 -5.51
C HIS A 58 -5.26 16.21 -4.91
N LYS A 59 -5.44 17.24 -5.74
CA LYS A 59 -5.84 18.61 -5.29
C LYS A 59 -7.14 18.62 -4.48
N THR A 60 -8.19 17.97 -4.99
CA THR A 60 -9.54 17.99 -4.39
C THR A 60 -10.08 16.63 -3.96
N LYS A 61 -9.93 15.58 -4.78
CA LYS A 61 -10.53 14.25 -4.57
C LYS A 61 -9.47 13.14 -4.56
N PRO A 62 -8.81 12.85 -3.41
CA PRO A 62 -7.72 11.87 -3.32
C PRO A 62 -8.06 10.46 -3.82
N LEU A 63 -9.32 10.02 -3.64
CA LEU A 63 -9.79 8.72 -4.10
C LEU A 63 -9.70 8.53 -5.64
N LEU A 64 -9.58 9.60 -6.42
CA LEU A 64 -9.37 9.52 -7.87
C LEU A 64 -7.93 9.16 -8.26
N SER A 65 -6.98 9.26 -7.34
CA SER A 65 -5.54 8.99 -7.58
C SER A 65 -5.02 7.75 -6.86
N ILE A 66 -5.91 6.85 -6.43
CA ILE A 66 -5.54 5.53 -5.91
C ILE A 66 -6.05 4.42 -6.83
N ARG A 67 -5.30 3.34 -6.98
CA ARG A 67 -5.65 2.21 -7.84
C ARG A 67 -5.46 0.90 -7.09
N SER A 68 -6.34 -0.06 -7.33
CA SER A 68 -6.11 -1.44 -6.89
C SER A 68 -4.87 -1.99 -7.58
N ASP A 69 -3.93 -2.50 -6.80
CA ASP A 69 -2.69 -3.09 -7.27
C ASP A 69 -2.78 -4.61 -7.19
N LYS A 70 -3.45 -5.19 -8.19
CA LYS A 70 -3.69 -6.62 -8.24
C LYS A 70 -2.39 -7.42 -8.29
N THR A 71 -1.38 -6.93 -9.01
CA THR A 71 -0.09 -7.61 -9.13
C THR A 71 0.62 -7.67 -7.79
N LEU A 72 0.68 -6.55 -7.06
CA LEU A 72 1.27 -6.54 -5.72
C LEU A 72 0.50 -7.47 -4.78
N GLN A 73 -0.84 -7.43 -4.80
CA GLN A 73 -1.65 -8.32 -3.97
C GLN A 73 -1.42 -9.80 -4.29
N ASP A 74 -1.35 -10.16 -5.57
CA ASP A 74 -1.09 -11.54 -6.01
C ASP A 74 0.31 -12.00 -5.58
N ILE A 75 1.29 -11.10 -5.49
CA ILE A 75 2.64 -11.40 -4.97
C ILE A 75 2.58 -11.65 -3.46
N VAL A 76 1.91 -10.78 -2.69
CA VAL A 76 1.74 -10.94 -1.24
C VAL A 76 1.13 -12.30 -0.91
N TYR A 77 0.04 -12.67 -1.58
CA TYR A 77 -0.63 -13.97 -1.36
C TYR A 77 0.17 -15.19 -1.79
N LYS A 78 1.18 -15.03 -2.66
CA LYS A 78 2.06 -16.14 -3.07
C LYS A 78 3.27 -16.31 -2.17
N LEU A 79 3.74 -15.21 -1.56
CA LEU A 79 4.99 -15.19 -0.80
C LEU A 79 4.79 -15.29 0.71
N ILE A 80 3.67 -14.79 1.21
CA ILE A 80 3.34 -14.82 2.63
C ILE A 80 2.50 -16.07 2.91
N PRO A 81 2.97 -16.99 3.78
CA PRO A 81 2.29 -18.25 4.08
C PRO A 81 1.01 -18.08 4.91
#